data_AF-A0AAD8Y414-F1
#
_entry.id   AF-A0AAD8Y414-F1
#
_cell.length_a   1.000
_cell.length_b   1.000
_cell.length_c   1.000
_cell.angle_alpha   90.00
_cell.angle_beta   90.00
_cell.angle_gamma   90.00
#
_symmetry.space_group_name_H-M   'P 1'
#
loop_
_entity.id
_entity.type
_entity.pdbx_description
1 polymer ?
#
loop_
_entity_poly.entity_id
_entity_poly.type
_entity_poly.pdbx_seq_one_letter_code
_entity_poly.pdbx_strand_id
1 'polypeptide(L)'
;MASHAAMSIDAIKKEMFKSMAKKLEIEKNSSPTVFLNQFRKKGMILVVDEIDMLFKNQGGSAEEWFSTLIEWCEDKELPFSMIGISNSVNDINATTIRELSNTPHELVFPTYNEEDLLAILEKRIGKKIVDTKALQLIAKRVAASTGDARKALEITSNAVDKALDACTEKWLEEVEADSYPLVKMPQMMRAIREGMPTRHEEIIRGLPQAAKVILCIAVSLGKVWGPTAAVSIATLKKYACQATQHAMLDEASLGQITNLVEMLMDSGLLTTDHDGCFNFNANDHSSRLHIGVQLDDVEIALEKSLLEESSFYRSLVDYVKRECPRPEYQ
;
A
#
# COMPACT_ATOMS: atom_id res chain seq x y z
N MET A 1 9.59 -17.28 -1.88
CA MET A 1 8.23 -17.63 -2.36
C MET A 1 7.87 -18.99 -1.79
N ALA A 2 7.34 -19.03 -0.57
CA ALA A 2 6.81 -20.26 0.01
C ALA A 2 5.37 -20.41 -0.48
N SER A 3 5.13 -21.41 -1.32
CA SER A 3 3.81 -21.79 -1.79
C SER A 3 2.97 -22.24 -0.58
N HIS A 4 2.00 -21.43 -0.16
CA HIS A 4 0.95 -21.86 0.75
C HIS A 4 0.18 -22.99 0.06
N ALA A 5 0.47 -24.23 0.48
CA ALA A 5 -0.29 -25.40 0.07
C ALA A 5 -1.72 -25.23 0.61
N ALA A 6 -2.68 -25.04 -0.29
CA ALA A 6 -4.09 -25.07 0.04
C ALA A 6 -4.43 -26.46 0.61
N MET A 7 -4.51 -26.57 1.94
CA MET A 7 -4.96 -27.79 2.59
C MET A 7 -6.44 -27.99 2.24
N SER A 8 -6.78 -29.19 1.74
CA SER A 8 -8.18 -29.58 1.51
C SER A 8 -8.99 -29.45 2.81
N ILE A 9 -10.26 -29.06 2.72
CA ILE A 9 -11.17 -28.86 3.86
C ILE A 9 -11.18 -30.10 4.79
N ASP A 10 -11.14 -31.30 4.22
CA ASP A 10 -11.10 -32.55 5.01
C ASP A 10 -9.79 -32.71 5.80
N ALA A 11 -8.68 -32.16 5.29
CA ALA A 11 -7.42 -32.12 6.02
C ALA A 11 -7.50 -31.16 7.21
N ILE A 12 -8.13 -29.98 7.03
CA ILE A 12 -8.37 -29.00 8.10
C ILE A 12 -9.24 -29.62 9.19
N LYS A 13 -10.38 -30.23 8.83
CA LYS A 13 -11.25 -30.93 9.78
C LYS A 13 -10.50 -31.99 10.57
N LYS A 14 -9.76 -32.87 9.88
CA LYS A 14 -9.00 -33.96 10.49
C LYS A 14 -7.91 -33.43 11.43
N GLU A 15 -7.28 -32.32 11.07
CA GLU A 15 -6.27 -31.68 11.91
C GLU A 15 -6.89 -31.01 13.15
N MET A 16 -8.04 -30.33 13.01
CA MET A 16 -8.79 -29.80 14.14
C MET A 16 -9.21 -30.91 15.10
N PHE A 17 -9.85 -31.98 14.62
CA PHE A 17 -10.23 -33.13 15.45
C PHE A 17 -9.02 -33.78 16.13
N LYS A 18 -7.88 -33.88 15.44
CA LYS A 18 -6.63 -34.39 16.02
C LYS A 18 -6.09 -33.46 17.12
N SER A 19 -6.17 -32.14 16.92
CA SER A 19 -5.76 -31.14 17.91
C SER A 19 -6.65 -31.18 19.15
N MET A 20 -7.97 -31.29 18.95
CA MET A 20 -8.96 -31.45 20.01
C MET A 20 -8.76 -32.76 20.78
N ALA A 21 -8.60 -33.89 20.07
CA ALA A 21 -8.35 -35.20 20.67
C ALA A 21 -7.08 -35.20 21.52
N LYS A 22 -6.01 -34.57 21.03
CA LYS A 22 -4.75 -34.43 21.76
C LYS A 22 -4.92 -33.63 23.05
N LYS A 23 -5.66 -32.51 23.03
CA LYS A 23 -5.89 -31.67 24.21
C LYS A 23 -6.84 -32.30 25.23
N LEU A 24 -7.73 -33.18 24.77
CA LEU A 24 -8.73 -33.86 25.60
C LEU A 24 -8.26 -35.24 26.12
N GLU A 25 -7.07 -35.68 25.71
CA GLU A 25 -6.48 -37.00 26.00
C GLU A 25 -7.34 -38.16 25.45
N ILE A 26 -7.97 -37.94 24.29
CA ILE A 26 -8.82 -38.91 23.61
C ILE A 26 -8.01 -39.62 22.50
N GLU A 27 -8.26 -40.91 22.26
CA GLU A 27 -7.65 -41.63 21.15
C GLU A 27 -8.08 -41.05 19.79
N LYS A 28 -7.14 -41.01 18.83
CA LYS A 28 -7.27 -40.25 17.56
C LYS A 28 -8.44 -40.64 16.65
N ASN A 29 -9.10 -41.77 16.91
CA ASN A 29 -10.22 -42.31 16.12
C ASN A 29 -11.53 -42.44 16.92
N SER A 30 -11.66 -41.73 18.05
CA SER A 30 -12.86 -41.84 18.86
C SER A 30 -14.09 -41.20 18.20
N SER A 31 -15.25 -41.86 18.37
CA SER A 31 -16.56 -41.37 17.92
C SER A 31 -16.86 -39.96 18.46
N PRO A 32 -17.63 -39.11 17.74
CA PRO A 32 -18.09 -37.81 18.23
C PRO A 32 -18.75 -37.90 19.62
N THR A 33 -19.41 -39.00 19.97
CA THR A 33 -19.97 -39.23 21.32
C THR A 33 -18.93 -39.24 22.45
N VAL A 34 -17.68 -39.64 22.17
CA VAL A 34 -16.59 -39.63 23.16
C VAL A 34 -16.11 -38.19 23.40
N PHE A 35 -16.06 -37.37 22.34
CA PHE A 35 -15.77 -35.95 22.45
C PHE A 35 -16.82 -35.24 23.30
N LEU A 36 -18.11 -35.46 23.04
CA LEU A 36 -19.23 -34.88 23.79
C LEU A 36 -19.16 -35.26 25.28
N ASN A 37 -18.90 -36.54 25.59
CA ASN A 37 -18.75 -37.01 26.97
C ASN A 37 -17.56 -36.39 27.69
N GLN A 38 -16.49 -36.07 26.97
CA GLN A 38 -15.32 -35.43 27.56
C GLN A 38 -15.53 -33.92 27.73
N PHE A 39 -16.21 -33.25 26.80
CA PHE A 39 -16.62 -31.86 26.95
C PHE A 39 -17.47 -31.68 28.21
N ARG A 40 -18.43 -32.57 28.46
CA ARG A 40 -19.24 -32.56 29.70
C ARG A 40 -18.41 -32.64 30.99
N LYS A 41 -17.21 -33.23 30.94
CA LYS A 41 -16.28 -33.31 32.09
C LYS A 41 -15.34 -32.13 32.20
N LYS A 42 -14.89 -31.59 31.06
CA LYS A 42 -13.93 -30.49 30.95
C LYS A 42 -14.47 -29.51 29.92
N GLY A 43 -14.91 -28.33 30.36
CA GLY A 43 -15.33 -27.28 29.44
C GLY A 43 -14.24 -26.93 28.44
N MET A 44 -14.64 -26.53 27.23
CA MET A 44 -13.72 -26.24 26.14
C MET A 44 -14.08 -24.96 25.41
N ILE A 45 -13.04 -24.15 25.15
CA ILE A 45 -13.12 -22.98 24.28
C ILE A 45 -12.33 -23.28 23.01
N LEU A 46 -13.01 -23.27 21.87
CA LEU A 46 -12.42 -23.42 20.55
C LEU A 46 -12.18 -22.03 19.94
N VAL A 47 -10.92 -21.68 19.66
CA VAL A 47 -10.58 -20.47 18.91
C VAL A 47 -10.21 -20.86 17.50
N VAL A 48 -10.96 -20.34 16.52
CA VAL A 48 -10.75 -20.56 15.09
C VAL A 48 -10.29 -19.24 14.48
N ASP A 49 -9.02 -19.18 14.12
CA ASP A 49 -8.46 -18.04 13.39
C ASP A 49 -8.77 -18.16 11.89
N GLU A 50 -8.92 -17.02 11.20
CA GLU A 50 -9.30 -16.93 9.77
C GLU A 50 -10.49 -17.82 9.38
N ILE A 51 -11.58 -17.77 10.16
CA ILE A 51 -12.75 -18.64 9.99
C ILE A 51 -13.43 -18.49 8.62
N ASP A 52 -13.27 -17.33 7.96
CA ASP A 52 -13.74 -17.07 6.61
C ASP A 52 -13.05 -17.96 5.55
N MET A 53 -11.84 -18.45 5.83
CA MET A 53 -11.13 -19.38 4.95
C MET A 53 -11.85 -20.72 4.80
N LEU A 54 -12.67 -21.12 5.79
CA LEU A 54 -13.46 -22.36 5.71
C LEU A 54 -14.49 -22.30 4.57
N PHE A 55 -14.97 -21.11 4.23
CA PHE A 55 -16.06 -20.89 3.26
C PHE A 55 -15.57 -20.44 1.87
N LYS A 56 -14.29 -20.07 1.73
CA LYS A 56 -13.73 -19.63 0.43
C LYS A 56 -13.74 -20.70 -0.66
N ASN A 57 -13.67 -21.98 -0.29
CA ASN A 57 -13.74 -23.09 -1.22
C ASN A 57 -15.15 -23.69 -1.15
N GLN A 58 -16.04 -23.27 -2.06
CA GLN A 58 -17.44 -23.67 -2.11
C GLN A 58 -17.62 -25.20 -2.18
N GLY A 59 -17.78 -25.83 -1.03
CA GLY A 59 -18.15 -27.24 -0.92
C GLY A 59 -19.02 -27.44 0.32
N GLY A 60 -20.15 -28.14 0.16
CA GLY A 60 -21.13 -28.38 1.24
C GLY A 60 -20.57 -29.01 2.51
N SER A 61 -19.41 -29.68 2.42
CA SER A 61 -18.67 -30.23 3.56
C SER A 61 -18.31 -29.15 4.60
N ALA A 62 -17.98 -27.91 4.20
CA ALA A 62 -17.62 -26.86 5.15
C ALA A 62 -18.83 -26.37 5.98
N GLU A 63 -19.98 -26.19 5.33
CA GLU A 63 -21.23 -25.77 5.97
C GLU A 63 -21.73 -26.83 6.94
N GLU A 64 -21.76 -28.11 6.55
CA GLU A 64 -22.16 -29.23 7.43
C GLU A 64 -21.32 -29.28 8.72
N TRP A 65 -20.02 -29.03 8.58
CA TRP A 65 -19.11 -29.02 9.72
C TRP A 65 -19.31 -27.80 10.62
N PHE A 66 -19.47 -26.63 10.02
CA PHE A 66 -19.74 -25.42 10.78
C PHE A 66 -21.07 -25.54 11.54
N SER A 67 -22.11 -26.07 10.90
CA SER A 67 -23.40 -26.37 11.56
C SER A 67 -23.22 -27.32 12.76
N THR A 68 -22.39 -28.37 12.64
CA THR A 68 -22.10 -29.26 13.77
C THR A 68 -21.45 -28.50 14.96
N LEU A 69 -20.55 -27.55 14.69
CA LEU A 69 -19.93 -26.74 15.73
C LEU A 69 -20.92 -25.77 16.39
N ILE A 70 -21.86 -25.23 15.60
CA ILE A 70 -22.94 -24.39 16.11
C ILE A 70 -23.90 -25.20 16.98
N GLU A 71 -24.29 -26.40 16.57
CA GLU A 71 -25.09 -27.31 17.40
C GLU A 71 -24.44 -27.58 18.76
N TRP A 72 -23.11 -27.75 18.80
CA TRP A 72 -22.38 -27.91 20.07
C TRP A 72 -22.37 -26.64 20.92
N CYS A 73 -22.42 -25.44 20.31
CA CYS A 73 -22.54 -24.18 21.04
C CYS A 73 -23.97 -23.96 21.59
N GLU A 74 -24.99 -24.45 20.89
CA GLU A 74 -26.39 -24.29 21.28
C GLU A 74 -26.83 -25.32 22.36
N ASP A 75 -26.13 -26.43 22.51
CA ASP A 75 -26.39 -27.44 23.55
C ASP A 75 -26.02 -26.91 24.95
N LYS A 76 -27.06 -26.60 25.75
CA LYS A 76 -26.93 -26.09 27.13
C LYS A 76 -26.31 -27.08 28.11
N GLU A 77 -26.34 -28.39 27.81
CA GLU A 77 -25.69 -29.40 28.65
C GLU A 77 -24.19 -29.50 28.38
N LEU A 78 -23.72 -28.85 27.33
CA LEU A 78 -22.38 -29.03 26.80
C LEU A 78 -21.57 -27.74 27.05
N PRO A 79 -20.54 -27.79 27.92
CA PRO A 79 -19.71 -26.61 28.23
C PRO A 79 -18.72 -26.34 27.09
N PHE A 80 -19.24 -25.99 25.91
CA PHE A 80 -18.49 -25.68 24.71
C PHE A 80 -18.73 -24.22 24.32
N SER A 81 -17.67 -23.52 23.94
CA SER A 81 -17.77 -22.17 23.38
C SER A 81 -16.80 -22.02 22.22
N MET A 82 -17.19 -21.27 21.20
CA MET A 82 -16.37 -21.01 20.03
C MET A 82 -16.13 -19.51 19.87
N ILE A 83 -14.89 -19.13 19.54
CA ILE A 83 -14.50 -17.79 19.13
C ILE A 83 -13.97 -17.90 17.71
N GLY A 84 -14.70 -17.35 16.74
CA GLY A 84 -14.26 -17.22 15.36
C GLY A 84 -13.63 -15.85 15.12
N ILE A 85 -12.45 -15.80 14.51
CA ILE A 85 -11.78 -14.57 14.09
C ILE A 85 -11.83 -14.52 12.56
N SER A 86 -12.35 -13.43 12.01
CA SER A 86 -12.44 -13.19 10.57
C SER A 86 -11.83 -11.83 10.24
N ASN A 87 -11.14 -11.73 9.10
CA ASN A 87 -10.62 -10.45 8.58
C ASN A 87 -11.70 -9.63 7.85
N SER A 88 -12.79 -10.28 7.45
CA SER A 88 -13.86 -9.66 6.66
C SER A 88 -15.14 -9.58 7.46
N VAL A 89 -15.65 -8.35 7.64
CA VAL A 89 -16.91 -8.09 8.35
C VAL A 89 -18.11 -8.16 7.39
N ASN A 90 -17.96 -7.71 6.13
CA ASN A 90 -19.07 -7.53 5.18
C ASN A 90 -18.94 -8.37 3.90
N ASP A 91 -18.19 -9.46 3.93
CA ASP A 91 -18.04 -10.35 2.77
C ASP A 91 -19.09 -11.48 2.80
N ILE A 92 -19.32 -12.14 1.65
CA ILE A 92 -20.29 -13.23 1.47
C ILE A 92 -20.10 -14.31 2.53
N ASN A 93 -18.83 -14.69 2.80
CA ASN A 93 -18.48 -15.67 3.82
C ASN A 93 -18.95 -15.24 5.24
N ALA A 94 -18.85 -13.94 5.55
CA ALA A 94 -19.29 -13.40 6.84
C ALA A 94 -20.82 -13.44 6.96
N THR A 95 -21.54 -13.20 5.86
CA THR A 95 -23.00 -13.37 5.81
C THR A 95 -23.40 -14.83 6.01
N THR A 96 -22.76 -15.77 5.31
CA THR A 96 -23.00 -17.21 5.48
C THR A 96 -22.75 -17.66 6.92
N ILE A 97 -21.68 -17.18 7.55
CA ILE A 97 -21.41 -17.44 8.98
C ILE A 97 -22.56 -16.94 9.84
N ARG A 98 -23.04 -15.71 9.65
CA ARG A 98 -24.15 -15.13 10.43
C ARG A 98 -25.47 -15.88 10.25
N GLU A 99 -25.75 -16.32 9.03
CA GLU A 99 -26.94 -17.12 8.70
C GLU A 99 -26.90 -18.49 9.38
N LEU A 100 -25.77 -19.20 9.27
CA LEU A 100 -25.61 -20.53 9.87
C LEU A 100 -25.54 -20.51 11.41
N SER A 101 -25.13 -19.38 11.99
CA SER A 101 -24.97 -19.24 13.45
C SER A 101 -26.10 -18.46 14.14
N ASN A 102 -27.24 -18.24 13.45
CA ASN A 102 -28.40 -17.55 14.02
C ASN A 102 -28.05 -16.20 14.68
N THR A 103 -27.23 -15.38 14.02
CA THR A 103 -26.71 -14.08 14.51
C THR A 103 -25.89 -14.18 15.81
N PRO A 104 -24.58 -14.51 15.71
CA PRO A 104 -23.72 -14.70 16.86
C PRO A 104 -23.38 -13.35 17.52
N HIS A 105 -22.88 -13.40 18.76
CA HIS A 105 -22.31 -12.20 19.40
C HIS A 105 -21.08 -11.72 18.61
N GLU A 106 -21.22 -10.61 17.89
CA GLU A 106 -20.17 -10.04 17.06
C GLU A 106 -19.44 -8.89 17.78
N LEU A 107 -18.10 -8.97 17.81
CA LEU A 107 -17.22 -7.90 18.28
C LEU A 107 -16.34 -7.42 17.13
N VAL A 108 -16.62 -6.23 16.61
CA VAL A 108 -15.84 -5.64 15.53
C VAL A 108 -14.67 -4.84 16.12
N PHE A 109 -13.44 -5.20 15.71
CA PHE A 109 -12.25 -4.41 16.02
C PHE A 109 -12.09 -3.34 14.93
N PRO A 110 -12.27 -2.04 15.23
CA PRO A 110 -12.03 -0.99 14.25
C PRO A 110 -10.55 -0.92 13.89
N THR A 111 -10.25 -0.35 12.73
CA THR A 111 -8.87 -0.03 12.36
C THR A 111 -8.29 0.99 13.34
N TYR A 112 -6.97 0.97 13.53
CA TYR A 112 -6.32 1.85 14.48
C TYR A 112 -6.37 3.30 14.01
N ASN A 113 -6.67 4.21 14.93
CA ASN A 113 -6.60 5.64 14.68
C ASN A 113 -5.15 6.17 14.80
N GLU A 114 -4.95 7.47 14.53
CA GLU A 114 -3.63 8.10 14.60
C GLU A 114 -2.99 7.98 16.00
N GLU A 115 -3.77 8.17 17.06
CA GLU A 115 -3.29 8.12 18.45
C GLU A 115 -2.88 6.70 18.85
N ASP A 116 -3.67 5.70 18.47
CA ASP A 116 -3.38 4.29 18.72
C ASP A 116 -2.08 3.86 18.02
N LEU A 117 -1.95 4.21 16.73
CA LEU A 117 -0.74 3.88 15.96
C LEU A 117 0.49 4.58 16.53
N LEU A 118 0.37 5.85 16.91
CA LEU A 118 1.46 6.58 17.57
C LEU A 118 1.85 5.90 18.87
N ALA A 119 0.88 5.54 19.72
CA ALA A 119 1.14 4.86 20.99
C ALA A 119 1.80 3.48 20.79
N ILE A 120 1.37 2.72 19.79
CA ILE A 120 1.97 1.43 19.43
C ILE A 120 3.43 1.61 18.99
N LEU A 121 3.69 2.57 18.10
CA LEU A 121 5.03 2.85 17.59
C LEU A 121 5.97 3.35 18.69
N GLU A 122 5.49 4.30 19.51
CA GLU A 122 6.25 4.82 20.66
C GLU A 122 6.60 3.71 21.66
N LYS A 123 5.67 2.78 21.92
CA LYS A 123 5.88 1.66 22.84
C LYS A 123 6.83 0.60 22.29
N ARG A 124 6.79 0.33 20.98
CA ARG A 124 7.59 -0.73 20.34
C ARG A 124 9.01 -0.28 20.00
N ILE A 125 9.17 0.95 19.53
CA ILE A 125 10.44 1.47 18.99
C ILE A 125 11.11 2.44 19.96
N GLY A 126 10.31 3.23 20.69
CA GLY A 126 10.82 4.25 21.60
C GLY A 126 11.14 5.58 20.91
N LYS A 127 10.98 6.68 21.64
CA LYS A 127 11.19 8.07 21.17
C LYS A 127 12.64 8.45 20.90
N LYS A 128 13.58 7.58 21.27
CA LYS A 128 15.02 7.82 21.11
C LYS A 128 15.49 7.49 19.70
N ILE A 129 15.04 6.37 19.13
CA ILE A 129 15.53 5.88 17.84
C ILE A 129 15.02 6.74 16.68
N VAL A 130 13.74 7.14 16.75
CA VAL A 130 13.04 7.83 15.67
C VAL A 130 12.53 9.18 16.18
N ASP A 131 12.71 10.25 15.38
CA ASP A 131 12.17 11.56 15.69
C ASP A 131 10.65 11.47 15.95
N THR A 132 10.18 12.14 17.00
CA THR A 132 8.76 12.15 17.37
C THR A 132 7.88 12.68 16.25
N LYS A 133 8.36 13.69 15.50
CA LYS A 133 7.64 14.19 14.32
C LYS A 133 7.51 13.12 13.23
N ALA A 134 8.47 12.20 13.14
CA ALA A 134 8.47 11.12 12.16
C ALA A 134 7.47 10.04 12.51
N LEU A 135 7.40 9.68 13.79
CA LEU A 135 6.40 8.76 14.31
C LEU A 135 4.98 9.30 14.13
N GLN A 136 4.75 10.59 14.40
CA GLN A 136 3.46 11.25 14.14
C GLN A 136 3.08 11.22 12.66
N LEU A 137 4.04 11.51 11.78
CA LEU A 137 3.78 11.51 10.34
C LEU A 137 3.37 10.12 9.82
N ILE A 138 4.09 9.06 10.20
CA ILE A 138 3.74 7.70 9.77
C ILE A 138 2.42 7.25 10.37
N ALA A 139 2.16 7.53 11.65
CA ALA A 139 0.91 7.19 12.32
C ALA A 139 -0.28 7.83 11.61
N LYS A 140 -0.20 9.13 11.33
CA LYS A 140 -1.21 9.88 10.59
C LYS A 140 -1.44 9.33 9.19
N ARG A 141 -0.35 9.04 8.46
CA ARG A 141 -0.43 8.54 7.08
C ARG A 141 -1.07 7.16 7.01
N VAL A 142 -0.72 6.26 7.93
CA VAL A 142 -1.26 4.90 7.97
C VAL A 142 -2.71 4.89 8.43
N ALA A 143 -3.06 5.65 9.48
CA ALA A 143 -4.44 5.78 9.95
C ALA A 143 -5.38 6.29 8.84
N ALA A 144 -4.94 7.26 8.04
CA ALA A 144 -5.73 7.80 6.94
C ALA A 144 -5.89 6.83 5.76
N SER A 145 -5.04 5.80 5.64
CA SER A 145 -5.04 4.87 4.50
C SER A 145 -5.64 3.51 4.85
N THR A 146 -5.06 2.80 5.82
CA THR A 146 -5.46 1.43 6.17
C THR A 146 -5.79 1.26 7.65
N GLY A 147 -5.13 2.03 8.52
CA GLY A 147 -5.14 1.83 9.96
C GLY A 147 -4.54 0.49 10.41
N ASP A 148 -3.71 -0.16 9.58
CA ASP A 148 -3.02 -1.41 9.92
C ASP A 148 -1.69 -1.14 10.61
N ALA A 149 -1.59 -1.54 11.88
CA ALA A 149 -0.39 -1.41 12.69
C ALA A 149 0.80 -2.21 12.13
N ARG A 150 0.57 -3.34 11.45
CA ARG A 150 1.66 -4.09 10.80
C ARG A 150 2.34 -3.24 9.74
N LYS A 151 1.55 -2.51 8.96
CA LYS A 151 2.07 -1.65 7.90
C LYS A 151 2.86 -0.48 8.45
N ALA A 152 2.39 0.16 9.52
CA ALA A 152 3.12 1.22 10.20
C ALA A 152 4.49 0.73 10.72
N LEU A 153 4.53 -0.46 11.33
CA LEU A 153 5.77 -1.05 11.84
C LEU A 153 6.73 -1.42 10.71
N GLU A 154 6.24 -2.02 9.63
CA GLU A 154 7.04 -2.38 8.45
C GLU A 154 7.73 -1.14 7.85
N ILE A 155 6.97 -0.07 7.62
CA ILE A 155 7.52 1.17 7.05
C ILE A 155 8.55 1.79 7.98
N THR A 156 8.27 1.80 9.28
CA THR A 156 9.20 2.35 10.26
C THR A 156 10.49 1.52 10.35
N SER A 157 10.40 0.19 10.24
CA SER A 157 11.56 -0.69 10.14
C SER A 157 12.43 -0.34 8.93
N ASN A 158 11.83 -0.21 7.75
CA ASN A 158 12.54 0.21 6.54
C ASN A 158 13.18 1.61 6.70
N ALA A 159 12.55 2.53 7.44
CA ALA A 159 13.15 3.84 7.74
C ALA A 159 14.41 3.73 8.60
N VAL A 160 14.44 2.80 9.56
CA VAL A 160 15.62 2.50 10.38
C VAL A 160 16.73 1.89 9.51
N ASP A 161 16.40 0.90 8.67
CA ASP A 161 17.37 0.26 7.78
C ASP A 161 18.04 1.29 6.85
N LYS A 162 17.26 2.22 6.29
CA LYS A 162 17.80 3.32 5.47
C LYS A 162 18.68 4.30 6.25
N ALA A 163 18.38 4.53 7.51
CA ALA A 163 19.22 5.36 8.36
C ALA A 163 20.56 4.66 8.64
N LEU A 164 20.53 3.34 8.84
CA LEU A 164 21.74 2.52 9.00
C LEU A 164 22.59 2.51 7.73
N ASP A 165 21.99 2.34 6.55
CA ASP A 165 22.70 2.39 5.26
C ASP A 165 23.38 3.75 5.00
N ALA A 166 22.78 4.83 5.49
CA ALA A 166 23.33 6.17 5.37
C ALA A 166 24.44 6.46 6.40
N CYS A 167 24.55 5.66 7.46
CA CYS A 167 25.62 5.78 8.44
C CYS A 167 26.89 5.14 7.87
N THR A 168 27.94 5.94 7.70
CA THR A 168 29.28 5.43 7.39
C THR A 168 29.90 4.82 8.64
N GLU A 169 30.84 3.86 8.52
CA GLU A 169 31.52 3.19 9.65
C GLU A 169 32.09 4.19 10.69
N LYS A 170 32.53 5.38 10.23
CA LYS A 170 33.02 6.46 11.09
C LYS A 170 31.97 7.07 12.03
N TRP A 171 30.69 7.04 11.65
CA TRP A 171 29.60 7.59 12.45
C TRP A 171 29.31 6.69 13.66
N LEU A 172 29.37 5.37 13.50
CA LEU A 172 29.16 4.39 14.57
C LEU A 172 30.20 4.51 15.71
N GLU A 173 31.39 5.01 15.41
CA GLU A 173 32.46 5.24 16.40
C GLU A 173 32.32 6.58 17.14
N GLU A 174 31.66 7.58 16.53
CA GLU A 174 31.45 8.93 17.09
C GLU A 174 30.08 9.14 17.75
N VAL A 175 29.12 8.21 17.57
CA VAL A 175 27.81 8.30 18.22
C VAL A 175 27.96 7.98 19.71
N GLU A 176 28.20 9.01 20.52
CA GLU A 176 27.88 8.95 21.94
C GLU A 176 26.40 8.56 22.10
N ALA A 177 26.10 7.74 23.12
CA ALA A 177 24.78 7.18 23.38
C ALA A 177 23.66 8.23 23.59
N ASP A 178 23.96 9.53 23.56
CA ASP A 178 23.00 10.64 23.66
C ASP A 178 22.69 11.35 22.33
N SER A 179 23.33 10.98 21.20
CA SER A 179 23.03 11.58 19.89
C SER A 179 21.80 10.93 19.23
N TYR A 180 20.64 11.18 19.82
CA TYR A 180 19.31 10.83 19.28
C TYR A 180 18.66 12.05 18.60
N PRO A 181 17.85 11.89 17.52
CA PRO A 181 17.36 10.65 16.92
C PRO A 181 18.12 10.18 15.66
N LEU A 182 18.20 8.85 15.48
CA LEU A 182 18.84 8.16 14.34
C LEU A 182 18.03 8.34 13.05
N VAL A 183 16.71 8.12 13.11
CA VAL A 183 15.82 8.29 11.97
C VAL A 183 15.22 9.69 12.01
N LYS A 184 15.56 10.50 11.00
CA LYS A 184 15.03 11.85 10.79
C LYS A 184 13.96 11.84 9.68
N MET A 185 13.35 13.01 9.46
CA MET A 185 12.34 13.22 8.40
C MET A 185 12.73 12.65 7.04
N PRO A 186 13.93 12.90 6.48
CA PRO A 186 14.24 12.46 5.12
C PRO A 186 14.16 10.94 4.94
N GLN A 187 14.69 10.18 5.90
CA GLN A 187 14.69 8.71 5.88
C GLN A 187 13.27 8.16 6.04
N MET A 188 12.48 8.73 6.96
CA MET A 188 11.08 8.36 7.15
C MET A 188 10.24 8.66 5.90
N MET A 189 10.41 9.84 5.31
CA MET A 189 9.72 10.23 4.07
C MET A 189 10.05 9.27 2.94
N ARG A 190 11.31 8.86 2.80
CA ARG A 190 11.72 7.88 1.79
C ARG A 190 11.06 6.52 2.04
N ALA A 191 11.04 6.04 3.28
CA ALA A 191 10.40 4.77 3.63
C ALA A 191 8.88 4.80 3.41
N ILE A 192 8.21 5.89 3.78
CA ILE A 192 6.78 6.09 3.51
C ILE A 192 6.49 6.03 2.01
N ARG A 193 7.28 6.74 1.19
CA ARG A 193 7.08 6.74 -0.27
C ARG A 193 7.27 5.35 -0.89
N GLU A 194 8.17 4.52 -0.37
CA GLU A 194 8.35 3.15 -0.84
C GLU A 194 7.27 2.19 -0.33
N GLY A 195 6.85 2.34 0.93
CA GLY A 195 5.90 1.43 1.57
C GLY A 195 4.43 1.77 1.31
N MET A 196 4.14 3.01 0.90
CA MET A 196 2.82 3.52 0.55
C MET A 196 2.90 4.32 -0.76
N PRO A 197 3.13 3.62 -1.90
CA PRO A 197 3.16 4.27 -3.20
C PRO A 197 1.86 5.04 -3.41
N THR A 198 1.98 6.26 -3.93
CA THR A 198 0.78 7.03 -4.28
C THR A 198 0.12 6.37 -5.50
N ARG A 199 -1.20 6.52 -5.64
CA ARG A 199 -1.95 6.04 -6.81
C ARG A 199 -1.30 6.45 -8.15
N HIS A 200 -0.62 7.59 -8.17
CA HIS A 200 0.07 8.12 -9.34
C HIS A 200 1.37 7.36 -9.68
N GLU A 201 2.03 6.70 -8.73
CA GLU A 201 3.25 5.92 -9.00
C GLU A 201 2.96 4.70 -9.88
N GLU A 202 1.85 3.99 -9.64
CA GLU A 202 1.42 2.87 -10.48
C GLU A 202 1.03 3.31 -11.89
N ILE A 203 0.30 4.44 -11.98
CA ILE A 203 -0.08 5.05 -13.25
C ILE A 203 1.18 5.41 -14.04
N ILE A 204 2.12 6.14 -13.42
CA ILE A 204 3.37 6.57 -14.06
C ILE A 204 4.19 5.35 -14.51
N ARG A 205 4.27 4.28 -13.71
CA ARG A 205 4.98 3.06 -14.09
C ARG A 205 4.37 2.41 -15.35
N GLY A 206 3.05 2.40 -15.45
CA GLY A 206 2.30 1.86 -16.59
C GLY A 206 2.33 2.71 -17.87
N LEU A 207 2.85 3.95 -17.82
CA LEU A 207 2.90 4.83 -18.98
C LEU A 207 3.90 4.34 -20.06
N PRO A 208 3.59 4.59 -21.35
CA PRO A 208 4.57 4.44 -22.43
C PRO A 208 5.81 5.31 -22.20
N GLN A 209 6.97 4.87 -22.69
CA GLN A 209 8.25 5.60 -22.54
C GLN A 209 8.17 7.04 -23.07
N ALA A 210 7.53 7.23 -24.22
CA ALA A 210 7.34 8.57 -24.79
C ALA A 210 6.48 9.50 -23.90
N ALA A 211 5.47 8.97 -23.20
CA ALA A 211 4.67 9.73 -22.24
C ALA A 211 5.48 10.10 -20.99
N LYS A 212 6.34 9.19 -20.50
CA LYS A 212 7.26 9.46 -19.38
C LYS A 212 8.25 10.57 -19.71
N VAL A 213 8.77 10.61 -20.93
CA VAL A 213 9.67 11.69 -21.41
C VAL A 213 8.94 13.03 -21.42
N ILE A 214 7.72 13.09 -21.96
CA ILE A 214 6.91 14.32 -21.98
C ILE A 214 6.60 14.79 -20.55
N LEU A 215 6.22 13.87 -19.67
CA LEU A 215 5.98 14.18 -18.26
C LEU A 215 7.25 14.68 -17.56
N CYS A 216 8.41 14.11 -17.85
CA CYS A 216 9.71 14.56 -17.32
C CYS A 216 10.03 16.00 -17.76
N ILE A 217 9.81 16.33 -19.03
CA ILE A 217 10.01 17.70 -19.54
C ILE A 217 9.05 18.66 -18.83
N ALA A 218 7.78 18.29 -18.68
CA ALA A 218 6.80 19.11 -17.97
C ALA A 218 7.21 19.37 -16.50
N VAL A 219 7.62 18.33 -15.77
CA VAL A 219 8.10 18.43 -14.38
C VAL A 219 9.37 19.30 -14.29
N SER A 220 10.31 19.12 -15.21
CA SER A 220 11.54 19.90 -15.25
C SER A 220 11.26 21.39 -15.49
N LEU A 221 10.33 21.72 -16.39
CA LEU A 221 9.88 23.10 -16.62
C LEU A 221 9.16 23.67 -15.40
N GLY A 222 8.25 22.90 -14.77
CA GLY A 222 7.56 23.30 -13.54
C GLY A 222 8.52 23.60 -12.38
N LYS A 223 9.66 22.91 -12.29
CA LYS A 223 10.69 23.22 -11.29
C LYS A 223 11.43 24.53 -11.54
N VAL A 224 11.73 24.84 -12.80
CA VAL A 224 12.44 26.07 -13.17
C VAL A 224 11.55 27.30 -13.03
N TRP A 225 10.25 27.15 -13.30
CA TRP A 225 9.27 28.26 -13.30
C TRP A 225 8.46 28.39 -12.01
N GLY A 226 8.43 27.35 -11.18
CA GLY A 226 7.73 27.30 -9.89
C GLY A 226 6.52 26.35 -9.91
N PRO A 227 6.09 25.85 -8.73
CA PRO A 227 5.08 24.78 -8.61
C PRO A 227 3.69 25.18 -9.13
N THR A 228 3.41 26.47 -9.27
CA THR A 228 2.15 27.02 -9.80
C THR A 228 2.30 27.56 -11.22
N ALA A 229 3.44 27.33 -11.88
CA ALA A 229 3.69 27.85 -13.21
C ALA A 229 3.02 26.98 -14.28
N ALA A 230 2.14 27.61 -15.05
CA ALA A 230 1.55 27.04 -16.23
C ALA A 230 2.58 26.80 -17.34
N VAL A 231 2.64 25.59 -17.88
CA VAL A 231 3.43 25.24 -19.07
C VAL A 231 2.51 25.26 -20.29
N SER A 232 2.82 26.05 -21.32
CA SER A 232 2.01 26.04 -22.54
C SER A 232 2.28 24.80 -23.40
N ILE A 233 1.25 24.29 -24.08
CA ILE A 233 1.37 23.14 -24.98
C ILE A 233 2.41 23.40 -26.09
N ALA A 234 2.46 24.62 -26.63
CA ALA A 234 3.48 24.98 -27.63
C ALA A 234 4.90 24.82 -27.10
N THR A 235 5.13 25.19 -25.84
CA THR A 235 6.45 25.10 -25.21
C THR A 235 6.80 23.64 -24.92
N LEU A 236 5.84 22.86 -24.42
CA LEU A 236 6.02 21.43 -24.19
C LEU A 236 6.32 20.69 -25.50
N LYS A 237 5.59 20.99 -26.59
CA LYS A 237 5.83 20.45 -27.93
C LYS A 237 7.22 20.84 -28.44
N LYS A 238 7.64 22.11 -28.27
CA LYS A 238 8.96 22.59 -28.67
C LYS A 238 10.08 21.82 -27.95
N TYR A 239 10.02 21.73 -26.62
CA TYR A 239 11.05 21.02 -25.85
C TYR A 239 11.02 19.51 -26.08
N ALA A 240 9.85 18.91 -26.31
CA ALA A 240 9.75 17.49 -26.69
C ALA A 240 10.41 17.22 -28.04
N CYS A 241 10.21 18.08 -29.05
CA CYS A 241 10.89 17.99 -30.34
C CYS A 241 12.39 18.27 -30.27
N GLN A 242 12.85 19.05 -29.29
CA GLN A 242 14.28 19.36 -29.12
C GLN A 242 15.02 18.32 -28.27
N ALA A 243 14.31 17.66 -27.35
CA ALA A 243 14.80 16.53 -26.56
C ALA A 243 15.03 15.25 -27.39
N THR A 244 14.77 15.30 -28.70
CA THR A 244 15.04 14.24 -29.71
C THR A 244 16.51 13.84 -29.79
N GLN A 245 17.44 14.69 -29.35
CA GLN A 245 18.87 14.36 -29.25
C GLN A 245 19.17 13.15 -28.34
N HIS A 246 18.21 12.68 -27.54
CA HIS A 246 18.33 11.50 -26.70
C HIS A 246 17.73 10.20 -27.31
N ALA A 247 17.48 10.14 -28.62
CA ALA A 247 17.17 8.93 -29.42
C ALA A 247 15.86 8.16 -29.10
N MET A 248 14.96 8.69 -28.25
CA MET A 248 13.68 8.04 -27.90
C MET A 248 12.44 8.69 -28.54
N LEU A 249 12.58 9.92 -29.04
CA LEU A 249 11.53 10.68 -29.73
C LEU A 249 11.90 10.99 -31.19
N ASP A 250 12.96 10.35 -31.71
CA ASP A 250 13.29 10.43 -33.14
C ASP A 250 12.05 10.03 -33.93
N GLU A 251 11.54 10.96 -34.75
CA GLU A 251 10.34 10.84 -35.61
C GLU A 251 8.96 11.02 -34.96
N ALA A 252 8.85 11.41 -33.68
CA ALA A 252 7.54 11.68 -33.08
C ALA A 252 6.87 12.92 -33.73
N SER A 253 5.78 12.69 -34.47
CA SER A 253 4.98 13.76 -35.08
C SER A 253 4.30 14.62 -34.01
N LEU A 254 4.02 15.89 -34.34
CA LEU A 254 3.26 16.79 -33.46
C LEU A 254 1.90 16.21 -33.03
N GLY A 255 1.28 15.36 -33.87
CA GLY A 255 0.05 14.64 -33.54
C GLY A 255 0.27 13.57 -32.48
N GLN A 256 1.35 12.78 -32.55
CA GLN A 256 1.69 11.79 -31.53
C GLN A 256 1.98 12.45 -30.17
N ILE A 257 2.71 13.57 -30.15
CA ILE A 257 2.95 14.33 -28.91
C ILE A 257 1.63 14.83 -28.32
N THR A 258 0.70 15.27 -29.16
CA THR A 258 -0.62 15.73 -28.72
C THR A 258 -1.42 14.60 -28.07
N ASN A 259 -1.46 13.41 -28.68
CA ASN A 259 -2.12 12.23 -28.11
C ASN A 259 -1.49 11.78 -26.78
N LEU A 260 -0.16 11.91 -26.64
CA LEU A 260 0.53 11.58 -25.39
C LEU A 260 0.22 12.60 -24.29
N VAL A 261 0.07 13.89 -24.63
CA VAL A 261 -0.38 14.92 -23.68
C VAL A 261 -1.82 14.67 -23.25
N GLU A 262 -2.71 14.29 -24.17
CA GLU A 262 -4.09 13.89 -23.83
C GLU A 262 -4.12 12.69 -22.87
N MET A 263 -3.35 11.64 -23.17
CA MET A 263 -3.21 10.49 -22.28
C MET A 263 -2.75 10.88 -20.86
N LEU A 264 -1.80 11.82 -20.76
CA LEU A 264 -1.34 12.32 -19.47
C LEU A 264 -2.42 13.12 -18.73
N MET A 265 -3.31 13.82 -19.42
CA MET A 265 -4.44 14.50 -18.80
C MET A 265 -5.55 13.53 -18.38
N ASP A 266 -5.88 12.53 -19.21
CA ASP A 266 -6.84 11.49 -18.87
C ASP A 266 -6.41 10.70 -17.63
N SER A 267 -5.09 10.56 -17.44
CA SER A 267 -4.51 9.95 -16.24
C SER A 267 -4.47 10.86 -15.01
N GLY A 268 -4.87 12.14 -15.16
CA GLY A 268 -4.88 13.15 -14.09
C GLY A 268 -3.50 13.70 -13.71
N LEU A 269 -2.44 13.35 -14.45
CA LEU A 269 -1.08 13.82 -14.17
C LEU A 269 -0.85 15.25 -14.65
N LEU A 270 -1.51 15.63 -15.75
CA LEU A 270 -1.57 17.00 -16.26
C LEU A 270 -3.02 17.53 -16.18
N THR A 271 -3.17 18.80 -15.85
CA THR A 271 -4.46 19.49 -15.71
C THR A 271 -4.41 20.83 -16.43
N THR A 272 -5.55 21.38 -16.83
CA THR A 272 -5.64 22.73 -17.39
C THR A 272 -6.18 23.72 -16.36
N ASP A 273 -5.93 25.01 -16.56
CA ASP A 273 -6.49 26.09 -15.72
C ASP A 273 -8.03 26.08 -15.57
N HIS A 274 -8.74 25.40 -16.47
CA HIS A 274 -10.18 25.22 -16.35
C HIS A 274 -10.52 23.98 -15.53
N ASP A 275 -11.09 24.25 -14.35
CA ASP A 275 -11.77 23.29 -13.49
C ASP A 275 -12.82 22.49 -14.28
N GLY A 276 -12.53 21.21 -14.48
CA GLY A 276 -13.47 20.26 -15.08
C GLY A 276 -13.43 20.26 -16.60
N CYS A 277 -13.34 19.04 -17.16
CA CYS A 277 -13.48 18.74 -18.58
C CYS A 277 -14.49 19.65 -19.29
N PHE A 278 -14.14 20.07 -20.51
CA PHE A 278 -14.96 19.90 -21.74
C PHE A 278 -14.40 20.68 -22.94
N ASN A 279 -13.42 21.57 -22.76
CA ASN A 279 -12.84 22.35 -23.86
C ASN A 279 -11.30 22.31 -23.89
N PHE A 280 -10.67 21.15 -23.68
CA PHE A 280 -9.27 20.99 -24.08
C PHE A 280 -9.21 20.93 -25.60
N ASN A 281 -8.61 21.94 -26.22
CA ASN A 281 -8.30 21.91 -27.63
C ASN A 281 -6.82 21.57 -27.80
N ALA A 282 -6.55 20.33 -28.21
CA ALA A 282 -5.23 19.79 -28.47
C ALA A 282 -4.43 20.58 -29.55
N ASN A 283 -5.16 21.31 -30.41
CA ASN A 283 -4.63 22.20 -31.43
C ASN A 283 -4.48 23.65 -30.96
N ASP A 284 -4.97 24.00 -29.77
CA ASP A 284 -4.73 25.31 -29.18
C ASP A 284 -3.36 25.34 -28.50
N HIS A 285 -2.41 25.89 -29.24
CA HIS A 285 -1.03 26.10 -28.83
C HIS A 285 -0.88 27.00 -27.58
N SER A 286 -1.91 27.77 -27.22
CA SER A 286 -1.91 28.69 -26.07
C SER A 286 -2.39 28.06 -24.76
N SER A 287 -2.97 26.85 -24.82
CA SER A 287 -3.48 26.14 -23.64
C SER A 287 -2.39 25.94 -22.59
N ARG A 288 -2.74 26.27 -21.34
CA ARG A 288 -1.87 26.25 -20.17
C ARG A 288 -2.09 24.98 -19.35
N LEU A 289 -1.02 24.21 -19.16
CA LEU A 289 -1.00 22.96 -18.42
C LEU A 289 -0.35 23.16 -17.04
N HIS A 290 -0.94 22.52 -16.04
CA HIS A 290 -0.48 22.41 -14.67
C HIS A 290 -0.22 20.94 -14.34
N ILE A 291 0.72 20.70 -13.43
CA ILE A 291 0.98 19.36 -12.94
C ILE A 291 -0.03 19.09 -11.83
N GLY A 292 -0.93 18.12 -12.05
CA GLY A 292 -2.07 17.84 -11.15
C GLY A 292 -1.67 17.14 -9.84
N VAL A 293 -0.38 16.83 -9.68
CA VAL A 293 0.17 16.03 -8.59
C VAL A 293 1.38 16.77 -7.98
N GLN A 294 1.72 16.46 -6.73
CA GLN A 294 2.94 17.00 -6.12
C GLN A 294 4.18 16.64 -6.95
N LEU A 295 4.97 17.65 -7.31
CA LEU A 295 6.15 17.50 -8.19
C LEU A 295 7.14 16.45 -7.70
N ASP A 296 7.36 16.39 -6.39
CA ASP A 296 8.29 15.44 -5.77
C ASP A 296 7.82 13.98 -5.96
N ASP A 297 6.51 13.72 -5.97
CA ASP A 297 5.97 12.37 -6.15
C ASP A 297 6.10 11.91 -7.60
N VAL A 298 5.87 12.82 -8.57
CA VAL A 298 6.02 12.53 -9.99
C VAL A 298 7.48 12.34 -10.37
N GLU A 299 8.39 13.18 -9.85
CA GLU A 299 9.83 13.04 -10.07
C GLU A 299 10.34 11.70 -9.54
N ILE A 300 10.02 11.33 -8.31
CA ILE A 300 10.51 10.09 -7.73
C ILE A 300 9.92 8.87 -8.47
N ALA A 301 8.65 8.92 -8.87
CA ALA A 301 8.05 7.86 -9.67
C ALA A 301 8.69 7.75 -11.07
N LEU A 302 9.04 8.88 -11.68
CA LEU A 302 9.78 8.92 -12.94
C LEU A 302 11.21 8.41 -12.76
N GLU A 303 11.93 8.83 -11.71
CA GLU A 303 13.26 8.32 -11.38
C GLU A 303 13.21 6.81 -11.20
N LYS A 304 12.30 6.27 -10.38
CA LYS A 304 12.14 4.81 -10.19
C LYS A 304 11.79 4.06 -11.47
N SER A 305 10.92 4.61 -12.32
CA SER A 305 10.54 3.94 -13.57
C SER A 305 11.60 4.08 -14.67
N LEU A 306 12.41 5.13 -14.64
CA LEU A 306 13.47 5.41 -15.61
C LEU A 306 14.86 5.04 -15.06
N LEU A 307 14.94 4.47 -13.85
CA LEU A 307 16.16 4.04 -13.17
C LEU A 307 16.87 2.90 -13.91
N GLU A 308 16.19 2.20 -14.84
CA GLU A 308 16.83 1.29 -15.79
C GLU A 308 17.74 2.05 -16.80
N GLU A 309 17.53 3.36 -16.98
CA GLU A 309 18.26 4.26 -17.90
C GLU A 309 18.77 5.53 -17.17
N SER A 310 19.42 5.37 -16.01
CA SER A 310 19.82 6.46 -15.09
C SER A 310 20.62 7.64 -15.68
N SER A 311 21.32 7.46 -16.81
CA SER A 311 22.05 8.54 -17.49
C SER A 311 21.13 9.43 -18.33
N PHE A 312 20.04 8.88 -18.87
CA PHE A 312 19.11 9.57 -19.75
C PHE A 312 18.31 10.62 -18.98
N TYR A 313 17.73 10.25 -17.83
CA TYR A 313 16.91 11.16 -17.04
C TYR A 313 17.69 12.39 -16.58
N ARG A 314 18.90 12.18 -16.03
CA ARG A 314 19.78 13.28 -15.60
C ARG A 314 20.19 14.16 -16.77
N SER A 315 20.56 13.57 -17.91
CA SER A 315 20.93 14.33 -19.11
C SER A 315 19.77 15.17 -19.67
N LEU A 316 18.55 14.65 -19.64
CA LEU A 316 17.35 15.35 -20.10
C LEU A 316 16.99 16.50 -19.15
N VAL A 317 17.02 16.25 -17.84
CA VAL A 317 16.78 17.29 -16.83
C VAL A 317 17.82 18.41 -16.94
N ASP A 318 19.10 18.06 -17.13
CA ASP A 318 20.18 19.03 -17.29
C ASP A 318 20.07 19.80 -18.62
N TYR A 319 19.64 19.15 -19.69
CA TYR A 319 19.33 19.79 -20.96
C TYR A 319 18.21 20.84 -20.81
N VAL A 320 17.09 20.47 -20.20
CA VAL A 320 15.96 21.39 -19.97
C VAL A 320 16.39 22.56 -19.08
N LYS A 321 17.18 22.30 -18.03
CA LYS A 321 17.71 23.38 -17.17
C LYS A 321 18.65 24.34 -17.91
N ARG A 322 19.43 23.84 -18.88
CA ARG A 322 20.41 24.63 -19.64
C ARG A 322 19.75 25.49 -20.72
N GLU A 323 18.77 24.94 -21.42
CA GLU A 323 18.11 25.60 -22.56
C GLU A 323 16.90 26.45 -22.15
N CYS A 324 16.37 26.30 -20.93
CA CYS A 324 15.21 27.04 -20.50
C CYS A 324 15.58 28.46 -19.99
N PRO A 325 15.13 29.54 -20.65
CA PRO A 325 15.24 30.87 -20.08
C PRO A 325 14.34 30.94 -18.83
N ARG A 326 14.88 31.48 -17.73
CA ARG A 326 14.04 31.87 -16.59
C ARG A 326 12.99 32.85 -17.11
N PRO A 327 11.71 32.71 -16.72
CA PRO A 327 10.70 33.66 -17.13
C PRO A 327 11.13 35.03 -16.62
N GLU A 328 11.34 35.96 -17.55
CA GLU A 328 11.46 37.37 -17.19
C GLU A 328 10.15 37.74 -16.51
N TYR A 329 10.22 38.09 -15.23
CA TYR A 329 9.09 38.65 -14.50
C TYR A 329 8.57 39.86 -15.28
N GLN A 330 7.36 39.74 -15.82
CA GLN A 330 6.45 40.87 -16.03
C GLN A 330 5.32 40.75 -15.02
#